data_AF-A0A6I1DTD0-F1
#
_entry.id   AF-A0A6I1DTD0-F1
#
_cell.length_a   1.000
_cell.length_b   1.000
_cell.length_c   1.000
_cell.angle_alpha   90.00
_cell.angle_beta   90.00
_cell.angle_gamma   90.00
#
_symmetry.space_group_name_H-M   'P 1'
#
loop_
_entity.id
_entity.type
_entity.pdbx_description
1 polymer ?
#
loop_
_entity_poly.entity_id
_entity_poly.type
_entity_poly.pdbx_seq_one_letter_code
_entity_poly.pdbx_strand_id
1 'polypeptide(L)'
;EIVPIEGHDQNGHKVLCEIDEVIRPGASIEDMQKLRPVFDPANGTVTAGTSSALSDGASAMLVMSAERAQALGLKPRAKIRSMAVAGCDAAIMGYGPVPATQKALAR
;
A
#
# COMPACT_ATOMS: atom_id res chain seq x y z
N GLU A 1 13.09 -1.82 -2.88
CA GLU A 1 13.18 -0.78 -1.83
C GLU A 1 13.17 -1.34 -0.42
N ILE A 2 12.82 -2.62 -0.28
CA ILE A 2 12.86 -3.39 0.96
C ILE A 2 14.23 -3.25 1.65
N VAL A 3 14.19 -2.97 2.95
CA VAL A 3 15.32 -3.07 3.86
C VAL A 3 15.10 -4.36 4.66
N PRO A 4 15.98 -5.36 4.56
CA PRO A 4 15.82 -6.62 5.27
C PRO A 4 15.76 -6.43 6.79
N ILE A 5 14.85 -7.17 7.45
CA ILE A 5 14.71 -7.18 8.92
C ILE A 5 14.78 -8.62 9.45
N GLU A 6 15.18 -8.80 10.70
CA GLU A 6 15.08 -10.10 11.37
C GLU A 6 13.61 -10.45 11.64
N GLY A 7 13.22 -11.66 11.25
CA GLY A 7 11.94 -12.28 11.58
C GLY A 7 12.11 -13.75 11.92
N HIS A 8 11.02 -14.50 11.86
CA HIS A 8 11.02 -15.93 12.14
C HIS A 8 10.26 -16.70 11.07
N ASP A 9 10.79 -17.85 10.66
CA ASP A 9 10.08 -18.76 9.74
C ASP A 9 8.95 -19.52 10.47
N GLN A 10 8.25 -20.37 9.72
CA GLN A 10 7.17 -21.23 10.25
C GLN A 10 7.60 -22.15 11.42
N ASN A 11 8.90 -22.43 11.57
CA ASN A 11 9.46 -23.25 12.65
C ASN A 11 10.00 -22.40 13.81
N GLY A 12 9.91 -21.07 13.72
CA GLY A 12 10.46 -20.15 14.70
C GLY A 12 11.97 -19.92 14.58
N HIS A 13 12.62 -20.35 13.50
CA HIS A 13 14.02 -20.05 13.27
C HIS A 13 14.17 -18.61 12.82
N LYS A 14 15.22 -17.94 13.30
CA LYS A 14 15.58 -16.62 12.83
C LYS A 14 15.89 -16.65 11.33
N VAL A 15 15.20 -15.80 10.59
CA VAL A 15 15.44 -15.58 9.16
C VAL A 15 15.48 -14.09 8.88
N LEU A 16 16.07 -13.76 7.73
CA LEU A 16 16.02 -12.42 7.21
C LEU A 16 14.78 -12.29 6.32
N CYS A 17 13.87 -11.38 6.66
CA CYS A 17 12.68 -11.08 5.87
C CYS A 17 13.06 -10.13 4.73
N GLU A 18 13.18 -10.66 3.52
CA GLU A 18 13.67 -9.93 2.35
C GLU A 18 12.61 -9.77 1.24
N ILE A 19 11.46 -10.43 1.41
CA ILE A 19 10.38 -10.49 0.42
C ILE A 19 9.03 -10.20 1.09
N ASP A 20 8.08 -9.68 0.31
CA ASP A 20 6.70 -9.49 0.75
C ASP A 20 5.97 -10.85 0.79
N GLU A 21 5.76 -11.40 1.99
CA GLU A 21 5.14 -12.71 2.19
C GLU A 21 3.65 -12.76 1.78
N VAL A 22 3.00 -11.59 1.70
CA VAL A 22 1.58 -11.46 1.30
C VAL A 22 1.35 -11.80 -0.19
N ILE A 23 2.42 -11.86 -0.99
CA ILE A 23 2.32 -12.21 -2.40
C ILE A 23 2.00 -13.70 -2.50
N ARG A 24 1.00 -14.06 -3.33
CA ARG A 24 0.63 -15.45 -3.62
C ARG A 24 1.04 -15.84 -5.05
N PRO A 25 2.23 -16.44 -5.26
CA PRO A 25 2.62 -16.95 -6.56
C PRO A 25 1.62 -18.02 -7.04
N GLY A 26 1.10 -17.86 -8.26
CA GLY A 26 0.09 -18.77 -8.80
C GLY A 26 -1.36 -18.41 -8.48
N ALA A 27 -1.64 -17.19 -8.01
CA ALA A 27 -3.01 -16.70 -7.96
C ALA A 27 -3.67 -16.78 -9.35
N SER A 28 -4.83 -17.43 -9.42
CA SER A 28 -5.58 -17.69 -10.65
C SER A 28 -7.00 -17.13 -10.57
N ILE A 29 -7.61 -16.86 -11.73
CA ILE A 29 -9.02 -16.42 -11.80
C ILE A 29 -9.93 -17.56 -11.34
N GLU A 30 -9.57 -18.80 -11.70
CA GLU A 30 -10.30 -20.02 -11.35
C GLU A 30 -10.41 -20.18 -9.83
N ASP A 31 -9.35 -19.86 -9.07
CA ASP A 31 -9.38 -19.91 -7.61
C ASP A 31 -10.13 -18.73 -6.99
N MET A 32 -10.05 -17.54 -7.60
CA MET A 32 -10.82 -16.38 -7.15
C MET A 32 -12.33 -16.59 -7.30
N GLN A 33 -12.77 -17.24 -8.38
CA GLN A 33 -14.19 -17.54 -8.62
C GLN A 33 -14.79 -18.53 -7.60
N LYS A 34 -13.97 -19.35 -6.95
CA LYS A 34 -14.43 -20.30 -5.92
C LYS A 34 -14.69 -19.61 -4.57
N LEU A 35 -14.24 -18.37 -4.38
CA LEU A 35 -14.36 -17.66 -3.11
C LEU A 35 -15.78 -17.12 -2.92
N ARG A 36 -16.31 -17.31 -1.72
CA ARG A 36 -17.60 -16.74 -1.34
C ARG A 36 -17.46 -15.26 -0.99
N PRO A 37 -18.47 -14.42 -1.25
CA PRO A 37 -18.54 -13.07 -0.72
C PRO A 37 -18.46 -13.08 0.82
N VAL A 38 -17.71 -12.13 1.39
CA VAL A 38 -17.40 -12.12 2.84
C VAL A 38 -18.08 -10.99 3.63
N PHE A 39 -18.62 -9.98 2.95
CA PHE A 39 -19.27 -8.83 3.59
C PHE A 39 -20.80 -8.81 3.41
N ASP A 40 -21.29 -9.29 2.26
CA ASP A 40 -22.72 -9.53 2.00
C ASP A 40 -22.86 -10.95 1.42
N PRO A 41 -23.32 -11.93 2.22
CA PRO A 41 -23.41 -13.32 1.78
C PRO A 41 -24.48 -13.58 0.70
N ALA A 42 -25.49 -12.73 0.58
CA ALA A 42 -26.62 -12.96 -0.30
C ALA A 42 -26.40 -12.35 -1.69
N ASN A 43 -25.88 -11.11 -1.76
CA ASN A 43 -25.76 -10.36 -3.01
C ASN A 43 -24.36 -9.75 -3.23
N GLY A 44 -23.42 -9.99 -2.32
CA GLY A 44 -22.09 -9.39 -2.38
C GLY A 44 -21.22 -9.92 -3.52
N THR A 45 -20.23 -9.12 -3.90
CA THR A 45 -19.20 -9.49 -4.89
C THR A 45 -17.80 -9.47 -4.31
N VAL A 46 -17.61 -8.82 -3.16
CA VAL A 46 -16.30 -8.67 -2.52
C VAL A 46 -15.94 -9.92 -1.73
N THR A 47 -14.78 -10.49 -2.05
CA THR A 47 -14.25 -11.71 -1.43
C THR A 47 -12.93 -11.44 -0.72
N ALA A 48 -12.44 -12.41 0.05
CA ALA A 48 -11.10 -12.35 0.64
C ALA A 48 -9.99 -12.21 -0.42
N GLY A 49 -10.18 -12.76 -1.63
CA GLY A 49 -9.18 -12.70 -2.70
C GLY A 49 -9.12 -11.37 -3.46
N THR A 50 -10.18 -10.55 -3.36
CA THR A 50 -10.27 -9.22 -4.00
C THR A 50 -10.09 -8.08 -3.01
N SER A 51 -9.66 -8.39 -1.78
CA SER A 51 -9.46 -7.43 -0.70
C SER A 51 -7.97 -7.34 -0.37
N SER A 52 -7.54 -6.22 0.23
CA SER A 52 -6.18 -6.12 0.77
C SER A 52 -5.96 -7.11 1.90
N ALA A 53 -4.77 -7.70 1.98
CA ALA A 53 -4.38 -8.58 3.06
C ALA A 53 -4.24 -7.82 4.39
N LEU A 54 -4.35 -8.56 5.50
CA LEU A 54 -3.84 -8.09 6.79
C LEU A 54 -2.33 -8.29 6.79
N SER A 55 -1.57 -7.23 7.00
CA SER A 55 -0.11 -7.26 6.89
C SER A 55 0.55 -6.43 7.99
N ASP A 56 1.69 -6.91 8.47
CA ASP A 56 2.57 -6.17 9.36
C ASP A 56 3.72 -5.54 8.56
N GLY A 57 3.94 -4.23 8.73
CA GLY A 57 4.95 -3.52 7.97
C GLY A 57 5.19 -2.09 8.44
N ALA A 58 6.34 -1.54 8.05
CA ALA A 58 6.72 -0.16 8.33
C ALA A 58 7.38 0.48 7.10
N SER A 59 7.25 1.79 6.96
CA SER A 59 7.96 2.56 5.93
C SER A 59 8.50 3.87 6.52
N ALA A 60 9.58 4.38 5.94
CA ALA A 60 10.19 5.64 6.32
C ALA A 60 10.74 6.38 5.10
N MET A 61 10.71 7.71 5.13
CA MET A 61 11.32 8.55 4.11
C MET A 61 12.12 9.68 4.77
N LEU A 62 13.29 9.98 4.21
CA LEU A 62 14.06 11.17 4.55
C LEU A 62 13.57 12.34 3.69
N VAL A 63 13.14 13.41 4.32
CA VAL A 63 12.72 14.65 3.64
C VAL A 63 13.59 15.80 4.15
N MET A 64 13.99 16.70 3.25
CA MET A 64 14.75 17.90 3.58
C MET A 64 14.46 19.02 2.57
N SER A 65 14.88 20.24 2.88
CA SER A 65 14.81 21.35 1.93
C SER A 65 15.77 21.14 0.75
N ALA A 66 15.45 21.74 -0.40
CA ALA A 66 16.28 21.64 -1.60
C ALA A 66 17.66 22.27 -1.38
N GLU A 67 17.71 23.38 -0.64
CA GLU A 67 18.94 24.11 -0.30
C GLU A 67 19.86 23.23 0.55
N ARG A 68 19.32 22.52 1.54
CA ARG A 68 20.11 21.61 2.38
C ARG A 68 20.62 20.42 1.59
N ALA A 69 19.79 19.84 0.72
CA ALA A 69 20.21 18.75 -0.16
C ALA A 69 21.37 19.19 -1.07
N GLN A 70 21.28 20.39 -1.66
CA GLN A 70 22.32 20.97 -2.51
C GLN A 70 23.61 21.26 -1.71
N ALA A 71 23.51 21.88 -0.53
CA ALA A 71 24.65 22.17 0.33
C ALA A 71 25.39 20.89 0.78
N LEU A 72 24.68 19.77 0.91
CA LEU A 72 25.24 18.46 1.23
C LEU A 72 25.71 17.67 -0.01
N GLY A 73 25.52 18.19 -1.23
CA GLY A 73 25.87 17.49 -2.47
C GLY A 73 25.02 16.24 -2.75
N LEU A 74 23.84 16.12 -2.13
CA LEU A 74 22.96 14.96 -2.28
C LEU A 74 22.06 15.11 -3.50
N LYS A 75 21.93 14.06 -4.31
CA LYS A 75 20.98 14.01 -5.44
C LYS A 75 19.58 13.65 -4.94
N PRO A 76 18.58 14.55 -5.00
CA PRO A 76 17.21 14.21 -4.58
C PRO A 76 16.58 13.16 -5.51
N ARG A 77 15.82 12.21 -4.93
CA ARG A 77 15.09 11.18 -5.70
C ARG A 77 13.83 11.73 -6.37
N ALA A 78 13.14 12.64 -5.69
CA ALA A 78 11.93 13.31 -6.15
C ALA A 78 11.78 14.65 -5.43
N LYS A 79 10.78 15.45 -5.85
CA LYS A 79 10.33 16.65 -5.14
C LYS A 79 8.82 16.67 -5.05
N ILE A 80 8.29 17.10 -3.91
CA ILE A 80 6.85 17.26 -3.71
C ILE A 80 6.43 18.54 -4.47
N ARG A 81 5.47 18.40 -5.39
CA ARG A 81 4.92 19.52 -6.16
C ARG A 81 3.65 20.07 -5.52
N SER A 82 2.75 19.17 -5.14
CA SER A 82 1.49 19.50 -4.49
C SER A 82 1.08 18.36 -3.57
N MET A 83 0.22 18.68 -2.61
CA MET A 83 -0.44 17.74 -1.71
C MET A 83 -1.87 18.22 -1.54
N ALA A 84 -2.84 17.34 -1.33
CA ALA A 84 -4.23 17.71 -1.10
C ALA A 84 -4.98 16.65 -0.29
N VAL A 85 -6.02 17.09 0.41
CA VAL A 85 -6.98 16.23 1.11
C VAL A 85 -8.40 16.60 0.68
N ALA A 86 -9.30 15.62 0.66
CA ALA A 86 -10.72 15.80 0.37
C ALA A 86 -11.54 14.76 1.14
N GLY A 87 -12.76 15.12 1.52
CA GLY A 87 -13.74 14.19 2.07
C GLY A 87 -14.68 13.67 0.99
N CYS A 88 -15.29 12.52 1.26
CA CYS A 88 -16.43 11.96 0.52
C CYS A 88 -17.39 11.31 1.52
N ASP A 89 -18.55 10.85 1.06
CA ASP A 89 -19.50 10.14 1.90
C ASP A 89 -18.87 8.83 2.43
N ALA A 90 -19.07 8.55 3.71
CA ALA A 90 -18.57 7.36 4.37
C ALA A 90 -19.05 6.06 3.69
N ALA A 91 -20.26 6.05 3.12
CA ALA A 91 -20.83 4.89 2.42
C ALA A 91 -20.06 4.53 1.13
N ILE A 92 -19.33 5.49 0.54
CA ILE A 92 -18.55 5.31 -0.70
C ILE A 92 -17.09 5.72 -0.52
N MET A 93 -16.53 5.54 0.68
CA MET A 93 -15.20 6.04 1.03
C MET A 93 -14.08 5.69 0.03
N GLY A 94 -14.21 4.56 -0.68
CA GLY A 94 -13.28 4.14 -1.74
C GLY A 94 -13.17 5.11 -2.94
N TYR A 95 -14.12 6.04 -3.09
CA TYR A 95 -14.08 7.09 -4.11
C TYR A 95 -13.23 8.31 -3.73
N GLY A 96 -12.86 8.44 -2.45
CA GLY A 96 -12.08 9.58 -1.91
C GLY A 96 -10.83 9.99 -2.70
N PRO A 97 -10.08 9.07 -3.34
CA PRO A 97 -8.95 9.43 -4.19
C PRO A 97 -9.29 10.37 -5.36
N VAL A 98 -10.50 10.30 -5.95
CA VAL A 98 -10.86 11.12 -7.11
C VAL A 98 -10.85 12.63 -6.79
N PRO A 99 -11.64 13.15 -5.83
CA PRO A 99 -11.62 14.57 -5.50
C PRO A 99 -10.28 15.03 -4.90
N ALA A 100 -9.58 14.17 -4.15
CA ALA A 100 -8.26 14.49 -3.61
C ALA A 100 -7.23 14.68 -4.73
N THR A 101 -7.24 13.81 -5.73
CA THR A 101 -6.34 13.87 -6.89
C THR A 101 -6.62 15.09 -7.77
N GLN A 102 -7.89 15.38 -8.07
CA GLN A 102 -8.26 16.59 -8.83
C GLN A 102 -7.74 17.87 -8.15
N LYS A 103 -7.88 17.96 -6.82
CA LYS A 103 -7.38 19.11 -6.04
C LYS A 103 -5.86 19.18 -6.02
N ALA A 104 -5.16 18.05 -5.96
CA ALA A 104 -3.70 18.01 -6.02
C ALA A 104 -3.18 18.45 -7.40
N LEU A 105 -3.83 18.02 -8.49
CA LEU A 105 -3.43 18.36 -9.86
C LEU A 105 -3.69 19.83 -10.22
N ALA A 106 -4.70 20.45 -9.60
CA ALA A 106 -5.02 21.87 -9.81
C ALA A 106 -4.10 22.85 -9.03
N ARG A 107 -3.16 22.35 -8.22
CA ARG A 107 -2.19 23.12 -7.42
C ARG A 107 -0.81 23.08 -8.04
#